data_AF-A0AAW0KVB4-F1
#
_entry.id   AF-A0AAW0KVB4-F1
#
_cell.length_a   1.000
_cell.length_b   1.000
_cell.length_c   1.000
_cell.angle_alpha   90.00
_cell.angle_beta   90.00
_cell.angle_gamma   90.00
#
_symmetry.space_group_name_H-M   'P 1'
#
loop_
_entity.id
_entity.type
_entity.pdbx_description
1 polymer ?
#
loop_
_entity_poly.entity_id
_entity_poly.type
_entity_poly.pdbx_seq_one_letter_code
_entity_poly.pdbx_strand_id
1 'polypeptide(L)' 'MEENRIFQIVADVVLGQGSNEDIQAFAELALRCVKNKGDERPSMREVTIELRRILQLVRSKDSKLSNETGSALTRLA' A
#
# COMPACT_ATOMS: atom_id res chain seq x y z
N MET A 1 -4.24 15.29 -6.48
CA MET A 1 -5.46 14.64 -5.96
C MET A 1 -5.87 15.42 -4.74
N GLU A 2 -7.16 15.61 -4.51
CA GLU A 2 -7.59 15.96 -3.14
C GLU A 2 -7.46 14.69 -2.31
N GLU A 3 -6.64 14.74 -1.25
CA GLU A 3 -6.16 13.59 -0.46
C GLU A 3 -7.29 12.72 0.12
N ASN A 4 -8.53 13.22 0.18
CA ASN A 4 -9.66 12.49 0.77
C ASN A 4 -10.60 11.81 -0.25
N ARG A 5 -10.49 12.10 -1.55
CA ARG A 5 -11.40 11.51 -2.55
C ARG A 5 -11.01 10.09 -2.95
N ILE A 6 -9.75 9.68 -2.73
CA ILE A 6 -9.29 8.34 -3.08
C ILE A 6 -10.01 7.26 -2.28
N PHE A 7 -10.28 7.51 -1.00
CA PHE A 7 -10.94 6.54 -0.11
C PHE A 7 -12.41 6.32 -0.45
N GLN A 8 -13.02 7.16 -1.29
CA GLN A 8 -14.40 7.01 -1.74
C GLN A 8 -14.53 6.10 -2.98
N ILE A 9 -13.43 5.84 -3.69
CA ILE A 9 -13.43 5.06 -4.94
C ILE A 9 -12.75 3.69 -4.81
N VAL A 10 -11.89 3.53 -3.79
CA VAL A 10 -11.19 2.28 -3.52
C VAL A 10 -12.17 1.29 -2.91
N ALA A 11 -12.11 0.04 -3.37
CA ALA A 11 -12.98 -1.02 -2.86
C ALA A 11 -12.78 -1.27 -1.36
N ASP A 12 -13.87 -1.52 -0.64
CA ASP A 12 -13.87 -1.73 0.82
C ASP A 12 -12.88 -2.80 1.29
N VAL A 13 -12.69 -3.87 0.50
CA VAL A 13 -11.72 -4.93 0.80
C VAL A 13 -10.30 -4.39 0.86
N VAL A 14 -9.96 -3.45 -0.02
CA VAL A 14 -8.63 -2.82 -0.06
C VAL A 14 -8.48 -1.82 1.09
N LEU A 15 -9.53 -1.06 1.42
CA LEU A 15 -9.54 -0.17 2.59
C LEU A 15 -9.36 -0.94 3.91
N GLY A 16 -9.88 -2.17 3.99
CA GLY A 16 -9.73 -3.04 5.17
C GLY A 16 -8.37 -3.73 5.28
N GLN A 17 -7.57 -3.78 4.21
CA GLN A 17 -6.29 -4.50 4.16
C GLN A 17 -5.08 -3.59 4.07
N GLY A 18 -5.18 -2.43 3.43
CA GLY A 18 -4.10 -1.47 3.26
C GLY A 18 -4.15 -0.34 4.27
N SER A 19 -2.99 0.18 4.68
CA SER A 19 -2.98 1.43 5.44
C SER A 19 -3.31 2.62 4.53
N ASN A 20 -3.85 3.70 5.11
CA ASN A 20 -4.14 4.91 4.35
C ASN A 20 -2.90 5.43 3.61
N GLU A 21 -1.72 5.30 4.22
CA GLU A 21 -0.45 5.68 3.60
C GLU A 21 -0.11 4.82 2.38
N ASP A 22 -0.30 3.50 2.46
CA ASP A 22 -0.02 2.59 1.34
C ASP A 22 -0.99 2.83 0.18
N ILE A 23 -2.26 3.03 0.49
CA ILE A 23 -3.32 3.32 -0.49
C ILE A 23 -3.04 4.65 -1.18
N GLN A 24 -2.67 5.68 -0.42
CA GLN A 24 -2.31 6.98 -0.96
C GLN A 24 -1.07 6.90 -1.86
N ALA A 25 -0.01 6.22 -1.41
CA ALA A 25 1.21 6.05 -2.19
C ALA A 25 0.98 5.27 -3.50
N PHE A 26 0.16 4.21 -3.44
CA PHE A 26 -0.23 3.47 -4.64
C PHE A 26 -1.05 4.33 -5.60
N ALA A 27 -2.01 5.11 -5.09
CA ALA A 27 -2.82 6.01 -5.90
C ALA A 27 -1.98 7.06 -6.63
N GLU A 28 -1.00 7.65 -5.95
CA GLU A 28 -0.06 8.61 -6.54
C GLU A 28 0.79 7.99 -7.65
N LEU A 29 1.24 6.74 -7.47
CA LEU A 29 1.91 5.98 -8.53
C LEU A 29 0.99 5.70 -9.71
N ALA A 30 -0.23 5.21 -9.45
CA ALA A 30 -1.21 4.92 -10.49
C ALA A 30 -1.56 6.15 -11.33
N LEU A 31 -1.72 7.32 -10.69
CA LEU A 31 -1.98 8.58 -11.36
C LEU A 31 -0.86 9.01 -12.32
N ARG A 32 0.40 8.75 -11.96
CA ARG A 32 1.53 9.01 -12.86
C ARG A 32 1.52 8.05 -14.06
N CYS A 33 1.18 6.78 -13.84
CA CYS A 33 1.09 5.78 -14.93
C CYS A 33 0.05 6.14 -16.00
N VAL A 34 -1.02 6.85 -15.64
CA VAL A 34 -2.13 7.18 -16.55
C VAL A 34 -2.09 8.63 -17.07
N LYS A 35 -0.95 9.32 -16.96
CA LYS A 35 -0.79 10.66 -17.55
C LYS A 35 -1.10 10.65 -19.04
N ASN A 36 -1.77 11.70 -19.51
CA ASN A 36 -2.18 11.82 -20.91
C ASN A 36 -0.97 11.77 -21.86
N LYS A 37 0.11 12.47 -21.48
CA LYS A 37 1.37 12.46 -22.21
C LYS A 37 2.22 11.25 -21.80
N GLY A 38 2.68 10.48 -22.80
CA GLY A 38 3.39 9.22 -22.57
C GLY A 38 4.78 9.39 -21.96
N ASP A 39 5.46 10.49 -22.28
CA ASP A 39 6.77 10.88 -21.75
C ASP A 39 6.72 11.38 -20.30
N GLU A 40 5.55 11.76 -19.80
CA GLU A 40 5.31 12.07 -18.38
C GLU A 40 5.05 10.80 -17.54
N ARG A 41 4.86 9.64 -18.18
CA ARG A 41 4.61 8.38 -17.48
C ARG A 41 5.94 7.79 -17.01
N PRO A 42 5.97 7.16 -15.83
CA PRO A 42 7.14 6.41 -15.40
C PRO A 42 7.38 5.22 -16.32
N SER A 43 8.64 4.85 -16.50
CA SER A 43 9.01 3.57 -17.08
C SER A 43 8.55 2.40 -16.20
N MET A 44 8.30 1.24 -16.79
CA MET A 44 7.96 0.03 -16.01
C MET A 44 9.04 -0.34 -14.98
N ARG A 45 10.30 0.03 -15.22
CA ARG A 45 11.38 -0.13 -14.24
C ARG A 45 11.15 0.73 -13.00
N GLU A 46 10.83 2.01 -13.19
CA GLU A 46 10.52 2.93 -12.08
C GLU A 46 9.26 2.49 -11.33
N VAL A 47 8.21 2.09 -12.06
CA VAL A 47 7.00 1.50 -11.47
C VAL A 47 7.33 0.30 -10.59
N THR A 48 8.19 -0.61 -11.07
CA THR A 48 8.60 -1.80 -10.30
C THR A 48 9.36 -1.42 -9.03
N ILE A 49 10.26 -0.43 -9.10
CA ILE A 49 11.03 0.05 -7.95
C ILE A 49 10.09 0.65 -6.90
N GLU A 50 9.14 1.48 -7.32
CA GLU A 50 8.20 2.12 -6.41
C GLU A 50 7.21 1.14 -5.79
N LEU A 51 6.68 0.18 -6.57
CA LEU A 51 5.84 -0.88 -6.01
C LEU A 51 6.59 -1.69 -4.94
N ARG A 52 7.88 -2.02 -5.17
CA ARG A 52 8.69 -2.68 -4.14
C ARG A 52 8.84 -1.85 -2.88
N ARG A 53 9.02 -0.53 -3.01
CA ARG A 53 9.07 0.38 -1.86
C ARG A 53 7.76 0.38 -1.08
N ILE A 54 6.62 0.49 -1.78
CA ILE A 54 5.28 0.45 -1.16
C ILE A 54 5.06 -0.90 -0.46
N LEU A 55 5.39 -2.02 -1.09
CA LEU A 55 5.31 -3.35 -0.47
C LEU A 55 6.24 -3.54 0.73
N GLN A 56 7.43 -2.93 0.73
CA GLN A 56 8.36 -2.99 1.88
C GLN A 56 7.86 -2.20 3.07
N LEU A 57 7.06 -1.13 2.85
CA LEU A 57 6.35 -0.44 3.94
C LEU A 57 5.35 -1.37 4.62
N VAL A 58 4.63 -2.19 3.85
CA VAL A 58 3.69 -3.20 4.37
C VAL A 58 4.42 -4.26 5.20
N ARG A 59 5.49 -4.87 4.67
CA ARG A 59 6.23 -5.95 5.36
C ARG A 59 6.99 -5.50 6.61
N SER A 60 7.33 -4.21 6.71
CA SER A 60 8.00 -3.64 7.88
C SER A 60 7.02 -3.31 9.01
N LYS A 61 5.71 -3.18 8.71
CA LYS A 61 4.65 -3.08 9.73
C LYS A 61 4.30 -4.47 10.31
N ASP A 62 4.34 -5.52 9.50
CA ASP A 62 4.08 -6.90 9.96
C ASP A 62 5.09 -7.41 11.00
N SER A 63 6.36 -6.97 10.94
CA SER A 63 7.38 -7.33 11.94
C SER A 63 7.19 -6.67 13.31
N LYS A 64 6.28 -5.70 13.42
CA LYS A 64 5.89 -5.04 14.68
C LYS A 64 4.51 -5.48 15.20
N LEU A 65 3.80 -6.37 14.51
CA LEU A 65 2.57 -7.00 15.03
C LEU A 65 2.84 -8.33 15.75
N SER A 66 4.06 -8.88 15.69
CA SER A 66 4.42 -10.12 16.38
C SER A 66 4.87 -9.94 17.83
N ASN A 67 4.86 -8.71 18.38
CA ASN A 67 5.33 -8.43 19.74
C ASN A 67 4.30 -7.79 20.67
N GLU A 68 3.01 -7.68 20.29
CA GLU A 68 1.94 -7.17 21.18
C GLU A 68 0.65 -8.03 21.21
N THR A 69 0.77 -9.35 20.98
CA THR A 69 -0.19 -10.30 21.56
C THR A 69 0.58 -11.33 22.38
N GLY A 70 0.47 -11.21 23.70
CA GLY A 70 1.05 -12.14 24.68
C GLY A 70 0.76 -13.59 24.32
N SER A 71 1.69 -14.52 24.51
CA SER A 71 2.01 -15.09 25.83
C SER A 71 0.82 -15.73 26.57
N ALA A 72 -0.34 -15.89 25.93
CA ALA A 72 -1.45 -16.65 26.48
C ALA A 72 -2.17 -17.43 25.39
N LEU A 73 -1.56 -18.55 24.96
CA LEU A 73 -2.23 -19.85 24.78
C LEU A 73 -1.23 -20.85 24.21
N THR A 74 -0.41 -21.35 25.12
CA THR A 74 0.30 -22.62 24.99
C THR A 74 -0.73 -23.76 25.03
N ARG A 75 -0.59 -24.73 24.12
CA ARG A 75 -1.09 -26.13 24.16
C ARG A 75 -2.61 -26.37 24.03
N LEU A 76 -2.98 -27.02 22.92
CA LEU A 76 -3.70 -28.32 22.79
C LEU A 76 -4.64 -28.34 21.59
N ALA A 77 -4.17 -28.91 20.47
CA ALA A 77 -4.81 -29.94 19.66
C ALA A 77 -3.94 -30.20 18.42
#